data_AF-A0A1W6AEX5-F1
#
_entry.id   AF-A0A1W6AEX5-F1
#
_cell.length_a   1.000
_cell.length_b   1.000
_cell.length_c   1.000
_cell.angle_alpha   90.00
_cell.angle_beta   90.00
_cell.angle_gamma   90.00
#
_symmetry.space_group_name_H-M   'P 1'
#
loop_
_entity.id
_entity.type
_entity.pdbx_description
1 polymer ?
#
loop_
_entity_poly.entity_id
_entity_poly.type
_entity_poly.pdbx_seq_one_letter_code
_entity_poly.pdbx_strand_id
1 'polypeptide(L)' 'MKYLEVSMNGGHKHQVHMPLEQFEIWVTDKEGLLLNKLILVGDVMINPANISMVREKINDSFEVPEVYKPK' A
#
# COMPACT_ATOMS: atom_id res chain seq x y z
N MET A 1 -19.13 12.52 -1.88
CA MET A 1 -18.90 11.78 -0.62
C MET A 1 -17.54 11.10 -0.74
N LYS A 2 -16.62 11.26 0.23
CA LYS A 2 -15.31 10.58 0.16
C LYS A 2 -15.49 9.07 0.35
N TYR A 3 -14.66 8.27 -0.31
CA TYR A 3 -14.62 6.81 -0.18
C TYR A 3 -13.18 6.32 -0.33
N LEU A 4 -12.88 5.16 0.22
CA LEU A 4 -11.64 4.42 0.01
C LEU A 4 -11.83 3.48 -1.18
N GLU A 5 -10.88 3.46 -2.12
CA GLU A 5 -10.80 2.43 -3.15
C GLU A 5 -9.96 1.27 -2.62
N VAL A 6 -10.59 0.12 -2.38
CA VAL A 6 -9.91 -1.10 -1.95
C VAL A 6 -9.60 -1.94 -3.18
N SER A 7 -8.32 -2.04 -3.53
CA SER A 7 -7.83 -2.90 -4.61
C SER A 7 -7.59 -4.32 -4.09
N MET A 8 -8.32 -5.27 -4.65
CA MET A 8 -8.24 -6.69 -4.32
C MET A 8 -7.29 -7.42 -5.28
N ASN A 9 -6.77 -8.56 -4.83
CA ASN A 9 -6.05 -9.49 -5.71
C ASN A 9 -6.93 -9.87 -6.91
N GLY A 10 -6.31 -10.00 -8.10
CA GLY A 10 -7.04 -10.26 -9.35
C GLY A 10 -7.57 -9.01 -10.06
N GLY A 11 -7.28 -7.81 -9.55
CA GLY A 11 -7.59 -6.55 -10.23
C GLY A 11 -8.98 -5.98 -9.94
N HIS A 12 -9.74 -6.60 -9.03
CA HIS A 12 -11.04 -6.09 -8.60
C HIS A 12 -10.88 -4.87 -7.67
N LYS A 13 -11.83 -3.94 -7.74
CA LYS A 13 -11.85 -2.72 -6.93
C LYS A 13 -13.20 -2.55 -6.25
N HIS A 14 -13.19 -2.21 -4.97
CA HIS A 14 -14.41 -1.93 -4.19
C HIS A 14 -14.35 -0.52 -3.58
N GLN A 15 -15.52 0.09 -3.40
CA GLN A 15 -15.65 1.36 -2.71
C GLN A 15 -16.11 1.13 -1.27
N VAL A 16 -15.41 1.71 -0.31
CA VAL A 16 -15.79 1.69 1.10
C VAL A 16 -15.99 3.13 1.58
N HIS A 17 -17.18 3.44 2.08
CA HIS A 17 -17.54 4.79 2.51
C HIS A 17 -17.15 5.05 3.97
N MET A 18 -15.86 5.26 4.22
CA MET A 18 -15.33 5.67 5.52
C MET A 18 -13.98 6.39 5.38
N PRO A 19 -13.52 7.09 6.44
CA PRO A 19 -12.15 7.61 6.50
C PRO A 19 -11.10 6.49 6.60
N LEU A 20 -9.88 6.78 6.18
CA LEU A 20 -8.77 5.82 6.22
C LEU A 20 -8.41 5.44 7.66
N GLU A 21 -8.52 6.38 8.59
CA GLU A 21 -8.27 6.20 10.02
C GLU A 21 -9.26 5.19 10.63
N GLN A 22 -10.53 5.23 10.19
CA GLN A 22 -11.53 4.27 10.64
C GLN A 22 -11.28 2.88 10.05
N PHE A 23 -10.85 2.82 8.79
CA PHE A 23 -10.49 1.56 8.15
C PHE A 23 -9.27 0.92 8.81
N GLU A 24 -8.27 1.72 9.21
CA GLU A 24 -7.09 1.27 9.97
C GLU A 24 -7.51 0.48 11.21
N ILE A 25 -8.40 1.06 12.01
CA ILE A 25 -8.92 0.43 13.23
C ILE A 25 -9.59 -0.92 12.91
N TRP A 26 -10.35 -1.01 11.82
CA TRP A 26 -11.04 -2.23 11.41
C TRP A 26 -10.08 -3.35 11.01
N VAL A 27 -8.94 -3.00 10.42
CA VAL A 27 -7.94 -3.96 9.96
C VAL A 27 -6.76 -4.07 10.93
N THR A 28 -6.86 -3.53 12.14
CA THR A 28 -5.87 -3.70 13.19
C THR A 28 -6.27 -4.88 14.07
N ASP A 29 -5.33 -5.80 14.31
CA ASP A 29 -5.56 -6.94 15.19
C ASP A 29 -5.44 -6.56 16.68
N LYS A 30 -5.62 -7.55 17.56
CA LYS A 30 -5.57 -7.34 19.02
C LYS A 30 -4.18 -6.97 19.53
N GLU A 31 -3.13 -7.23 18.76
CA GLU A 31 -1.74 -6.90 19.09
C GLU A 31 -1.36 -5.50 18.58
N GLY A 32 -2.28 -4.79 17.92
CA GLY A 32 -2.03 -3.48 17.35
C GLY A 32 -1.35 -3.54 15.97
N LEU A 33 -1.35 -4.70 15.31
CA LEU A 33 -0.73 -4.88 14.00
C LEU A 33 -1.80 -4.87 12.90
N LEU A 34 -1.49 -4.22 11.78
CA LEU A 34 -2.38 -4.26 10.63
C LEU A 34 -2.40 -5.66 10.01
N LEU A 35 -3.60 -6.17 9.76
CA LEU A 35 -3.86 -7.44 9.10
C LEU A 35 -3.17 -7.49 7.74
N ASN A 36 -2.79 -8.70 7.31
CA ASN A 36 -1.98 -8.93 6.11
C ASN A 36 -0.65 -8.18 6.09
N LYS A 37 -0.15 -7.72 7.25
CA LYS A 37 1.06 -6.90 7.38
C LYS A 37 1.01 -5.65 6.49
N LEU A 38 -0.18 -5.06 6.35
CA LEU A 38 -0.34 -3.78 5.68
C LEU A 38 0.51 -2.71 6.39
N ILE A 39 0.92 -1.69 5.66
CA ILE A 39 1.59 -0.52 6.22
C ILE A 39 0.95 0.76 5.67
N LEU A 40 0.92 1.80 6.50
CA LEU A 40 0.47 3.13 6.11
C LEU A 40 1.65 3.92 5.53
N VAL A 41 1.49 4.41 4.31
CA VAL A 41 2.47 5.27 3.60
C VAL A 41 1.75 6.51 3.12
N GLY A 42 1.92 7.63 3.84
CA GLY A 42 1.16 8.85 3.57
C GLY A 42 -0.34 8.63 3.78
N ASP A 43 -1.13 8.86 2.73
CA ASP A 43 -2.59 8.70 2.70
C ASP A 43 -3.04 7.36 2.06
N VAL A 44 -2.15 6.37 1.97
CA VAL A 44 -2.43 5.06 1.36
C VAL A 44 -1.96 3.92 2.26
N MET A 45 -2.78 2.87 2.39
CA MET A 45 -2.34 1.59 2.94
C MET A 45 -1.91 0.63 1.84
N ILE A 46 -0.74 0.03 1.98
CA ILE A 46 -0.18 -0.89 0.99
C ILE A 46 0.11 -2.25 1.61
N ASN A 47 -0.01 -3.31 0.80
CA ASN A 47 0.46 -4.64 1.15
C ASN A 47 1.90 -4.81 0.65
N PRO A 48 2.90 -4.86 1.54
CA PRO A 48 4.31 -4.98 1.16
C PRO A 48 4.63 -6.24 0.36
N ALA A 49 3.84 -7.31 0.52
CA ALA A 49 4.05 -8.57 -0.19
C ALA A 49 3.91 -8.43 -1.73
N ASN A 50 3.27 -7.35 -2.19
CA ASN A 50 3.05 -7.06 -3.61
C ASN A 50 4.03 -6.02 -4.16
N ILE A 51 5.00 -5.54 -3.37
CA ILE A 51 6.01 -4.58 -3.83
C ILE A 51 7.16 -5.34 -4.49
N SER A 52 7.47 -5.02 -5.75
CA SER A 52 8.54 -5.67 -6.50
C SER A 52 9.93 -5.06 -6.27
N MET A 53 10.02 -3.75 -6.03
CA MET A 53 11.28 -3.04 -5.80
C MET A 53 11.06 -1.78 -4.96
N VAL A 54 11.93 -1.56 -3.98
CA VAL A 54 12.09 -0.29 -3.26
C VAL A 54 13.54 0.14 -3.39
N ARG A 55 13.79 1.40 -3.72
CA ARG A 55 15.15 1.96 -3.84
C ARG A 55 15.19 3.34 -3.18
N GLU A 56 16.20 3.55 -2.34
CA GLU A 56 16.53 4.88 -1.83
C GLU A 56 17.05 5.75 -2.98
N LYS A 57 16.41 6.89 -3.21
CA LYS A 57 16.88 7.90 -4.16
C LYS A 57 17.39 9.09 -3.37
N ILE A 58 18.66 9.40 -3.61
CA ILE A 58 19.36 10.56 -3.02
C ILE A 58 18.98 11.88 -3.71
N ASN A 59 18.11 11.83 -4.73
CA ASN A 59 17.70 12.95 -5.57
C ASN A 59 16.21 12.76 -5.97
N ASP A 60 15.40 13.83 -6.02
CA ASP A 60 13.97 13.80 -6.37
C ASP A 60 13.67 13.42 -7.85
N SER A 61 14.68 13.04 -8.64
CA SER A 61 14.50 12.69 -10.05
C SER A 61 13.94 11.27 -10.20
N PHE A 62 12.75 11.17 -10.80
CA PHE A 62 12.03 9.92 -11.06
C PHE A 62 12.57 9.13 -12.28
N GLU A 63 13.88 9.13 -12.53
CA GLU A 63 14.46 8.28 -13.57
C GLU A 63 14.62 6.85 -13.05
N VAL A 64 13.96 5.89 -13.72
CA VAL A 64 14.12 4.46 -13.44
C VAL A 64 15.24 3.95 -14.34
N PRO A 65 16.46 3.69 -13.83
CA PRO A 65 17.48 3.05 -14.64
C PRO A 65 17.03 1.64 -15.01
N GLU A 66 17.42 1.19 -16.21
CA GLU A 66 17.02 -0.08 -16.81
C GLU A 66 17.05 -1.24 -15.80
N VAL A 67 15.97 -2.02 -15.81
CA VAL A 67 15.73 -3.16 -14.93
C VAL A 67 16.97 -4.07 -14.89
N TYR A 68 17.54 -4.23 -13.71
CA TYR A 68 18.65 -5.16 -13.47
C TYR A 68 18.23 -6.57 -13.90
N LYS A 69 18.91 -7.12 -14.91
CA LYS A 69 18.82 -8.54 -15.28
C LYS A 69 20.00 -9.27 -14.63
N PRO A 70 19.76 -10.21 -13.70
CA PRO A 70 20.84 -11.03 -13.16
C PRO A 70 21.46 -11.88 -14.27
N LYS A 71 22.78 -12.10 -14.20
CA LYS A 71 23.53 -13.05 -15.02
C LYS A 71 23.24 -14.49 -14.59
#